data_AF-A0A7X8ZKU5-F1
#
_entry.id   AF-A0A7X8ZKU5-F1
#
_cell.length_a   1.000
_cell.length_b   1.000
_cell.length_c   1.000
_cell.angle_alpha   90.00
_cell.angle_beta   90.00
_cell.angle_gamma   90.00
#
_symmetry.space_group_name_H-M   'P 1'
#
loop_
_entity.id
_entity.type
_entity.pdbx_description
1 polymer ?
#
loop_
_entity_poly.entity_id
_entity_poly.type
_entity_poly.pdbx_seq_one_letter_code
_entity_poly.pdbx_strand_id
1 'polypeptide(L)'
;GANMLPGEVILSRPVWVIPYDPEGDRNAVLQSNHTGHIRYFKNLYDFVKKGEKIYEIRDLQTVEVLEEGFATRDGIVAGIAHQPIMTPEIRPCYVAKVQELAPAGIILPKLPADFFA
;
A
#
# COMPACT_ATOMS: atom_id res chain seq x y z
N GLY A 1 -17.79 -11.18 -23.58
CA GLY A 1 -18.02 -10.95 -22.13
C GLY A 1 -17.38 -12.07 -21.36
N ALA A 2 -16.74 -11.79 -20.24
CA ALA A 2 -16.28 -12.85 -19.33
C ALA A 2 -17.51 -13.62 -18.83
N ASN A 3 -17.53 -14.94 -19.00
CA ASN A 3 -18.60 -15.84 -18.56
C ASN A 3 -18.61 -15.97 -17.03
N MET A 4 -19.01 -14.91 -16.32
CA MET A 4 -19.24 -14.95 -14.87
C MET A 4 -20.73 -15.21 -14.60
N LEU A 5 -21.02 -16.23 -13.80
CA LEU A 5 -22.38 -16.54 -13.35
C LEU A 5 -22.84 -15.48 -12.32
N PRO A 6 -24.15 -15.26 -12.15
CA PRO A 6 -24.67 -14.33 -11.17
C PRO A 6 -24.21 -14.70 -9.74
N GLY A 7 -23.65 -13.71 -9.01
CA GLY A 7 -23.28 -13.86 -7.59
C GLY A 7 -21.83 -14.28 -7.29
N GLU A 8 -20.96 -14.40 -8.30
CA GLU A 8 -19.63 -15.00 -8.12
C GLU A 8 -18.49 -14.05 -7.70
N VAL A 9 -18.69 -12.73 -7.75
CA VAL A 9 -17.61 -11.79 -7.41
C VAL A 9 -17.69 -11.41 -5.94
N ILE A 10 -16.95 -12.14 -5.11
CA ILE A 10 -16.68 -11.77 -3.71
C ILE A 10 -15.38 -10.98 -3.67
N LEU A 11 -15.42 -9.77 -3.13
CA LEU A 11 -14.22 -8.97 -2.91
C LEU A 11 -13.30 -9.67 -1.90
N SER A 12 -12.16 -10.20 -2.34
CA SER A 12 -11.19 -10.84 -1.44
C SER A 12 -10.42 -9.84 -0.57
N ARG A 13 -10.35 -8.58 -1.01
CA ARG A 13 -9.70 -7.47 -0.31
C ARG A 13 -10.63 -6.25 -0.34
N PRO A 14 -10.52 -5.35 0.65
CA PRO A 14 -11.29 -4.11 0.65
C PRO A 14 -10.94 -3.24 -0.56
N VAL A 15 -11.92 -2.45 -1.00
CA VAL A 15 -11.76 -1.44 -2.05
C VAL A 15 -11.63 -0.08 -1.39
N TRP A 16 -10.54 0.61 -1.73
CA TRP A 16 -10.19 1.92 -1.20
C TRP A 16 -10.30 2.98 -2.29
N VAL A 17 -10.69 4.19 -1.92
CA VAL A 17 -10.47 5.39 -2.73
C VAL A 17 -9.39 6.25 -2.09
N ILE A 18 -8.43 6.70 -2.89
CA ILE A 18 -7.42 7.68 -2.49
C ILE A 18 -7.94 9.06 -2.96
N PRO A 19 -8.49 9.90 -2.07
CA PRO A 19 -8.88 11.25 -2.45
C PRO A 19 -7.66 12.07 -2.88
N TYR A 20 -7.84 12.98 -3.83
CA TYR A 20 -6.77 13.87 -4.26
C TYR A 20 -6.49 14.92 -3.18
N ASP A 21 -5.36 14.78 -2.47
CA ASP A 21 -4.89 15.71 -1.43
C ASP A 21 -3.38 15.99 -1.56
N PRO A 22 -2.98 16.89 -2.49
CA PRO A 22 -1.57 17.11 -2.80
C PRO A 22 -0.77 17.77 -1.66
N GLU A 23 -1.42 18.46 -0.72
CA GLU A 23 -0.74 19.01 0.47
C GLU A 23 -0.58 17.95 1.55
N GLY A 24 -1.63 17.18 1.80
CA GLY A 24 -1.60 16.04 2.71
C GLY A 24 -0.56 15.01 2.29
N ASP A 25 -0.43 14.70 1.00
CA ASP A 25 0.39 13.58 0.53
C ASP A 25 1.90 13.85 0.46
N ARG A 26 2.35 15.10 0.65
CA ARG A 26 3.78 15.42 0.72
C ARG A 26 4.51 14.65 1.82
N ASN A 27 3.85 14.48 2.96
CA ASN A 27 4.40 13.78 4.14
C ASN A 27 4.01 12.29 4.21
N ALA A 28 3.36 11.77 3.17
CA ALA A 28 2.97 10.36 3.09
C ALA A 28 4.06 9.49 2.44
N VAL A 29 5.03 10.12 1.78
CA VAL A 29 6.19 9.45 1.22
C VAL A 29 7.24 9.31 2.32
N LEU A 30 7.58 8.06 2.66
CA LEU A 30 8.69 7.79 3.57
C LEU A 30 10.03 7.97 2.84
N GLN A 31 11.03 8.43 3.59
CA GLN A 31 12.40 8.61 3.12
C GLN A 31 13.33 7.72 3.94
N SER A 32 14.33 7.15 3.27
CA SER A 32 15.43 6.45 3.93
C SER A 32 16.60 7.40 4.15
N ASN A 33 17.35 7.23 5.23
CA ASN A 33 18.64 7.89 5.45
C ASN A 33 19.83 6.94 5.32
N HIS A 34 19.58 5.64 5.12
CA HIS A 34 20.62 4.61 5.08
C HIS A 34 20.63 3.84 3.76
N THR A 35 21.82 3.35 3.40
CA THR A 35 21.99 2.39 2.32
C THR A 35 22.02 0.97 2.87
N GLY A 36 21.19 0.07 2.34
CA GLY A 36 21.11 -1.29 2.86
C GLY A 36 20.04 -2.16 2.20
N HIS A 37 19.92 -3.41 2.63
CA HIS A 37 18.88 -4.31 2.15
C HIS A 37 17.54 -3.95 2.79
N ILE A 38 16.52 -3.66 1.98
CA ILE A 38 15.19 -3.32 2.50
C ILE A 38 14.36 -4.58 2.72
N ARG A 39 13.63 -4.62 3.83
CA ARG A 39 12.64 -5.66 4.12
C ARG A 39 11.32 -5.00 4.53
N TYR A 40 10.27 -5.30 3.78
CA TYR A 40 8.92 -4.86 4.11
C TYR A 40 8.21 -5.87 5.00
N PHE A 41 7.42 -5.36 5.95
CA PHE A 41 6.49 -6.12 6.80
C PHE A 41 5.03 -5.99 6.33
N LYS A 42 4.80 -5.16 5.30
CA LYS A 42 3.50 -4.85 4.72
C LYS A 42 3.57 -5.00 3.20
N ASN A 43 2.49 -5.49 2.61
CA ASN A 43 2.34 -5.59 1.17
C ASN A 43 1.71 -4.31 0.61
N LEU A 44 1.80 -4.16 -0.71
CA LEU A 44 1.03 -3.17 -1.43
C LEU A 44 -0.48 -3.35 -1.14
N TYR A 45 -1.13 -2.23 -0.86
CA TYR A 45 -2.53 -2.09 -0.46
C TYR A 45 -2.92 -2.64 0.92
N ASP A 46 -1.96 -3.07 1.75
CA ASP A 46 -2.26 -3.33 3.15
C ASP A 46 -2.59 -2.03 3.87
N PHE A 47 -3.63 -2.07 4.71
CA PHE A 47 -3.95 -0.99 5.63
C PHE A 47 -2.95 -0.96 6.79
N VAL A 48 -2.53 0.24 7.18
CA VAL A 48 -1.61 0.50 8.29
C VAL A 48 -2.13 1.62 9.16
N LYS A 49 -1.87 1.53 10.46
CA LYS A 49 -2.13 2.62 11.42
C LYS A 49 -0.89 3.49 11.59
N LYS A 50 -1.08 4.77 11.92
CA LYS A 50 0.01 5.68 12.29
C LYS A 50 0.89 5.07 13.38
N GLY A 51 2.20 5.11 13.19
CA GLY A 51 3.20 4.53 14.08
C GLY A 51 3.42 3.03 13.90
N GLU A 52 2.70 2.37 12.98
CA GLU A 52 2.93 0.96 12.67
C GLU A 52 4.20 0.79 11.83
N LYS A 53 5.01 -0.21 12.18
CA LYS A 53 6.24 -0.53 11.45
C LYS A 53 5.90 -1.08 10.06
N ILE A 54 6.49 -0.51 9.02
CA ILE A 54 6.27 -0.88 7.61
C ILE A 54 7.47 -1.61 7.04
N TYR A 55 8.68 -1.12 7.31
CA TYR A 55 9.91 -1.70 6.78
C TYR A 55 11.07 -1.55 7.75
N GLU A 56 12.16 -2.24 7.44
CA GLU A 56 13.47 -1.99 7.99
C GLU A 56 14.52 -2.02 6.88
N ILE A 57 15.62 -1.32 7.11
CA ILE A 57 16.81 -1.36 6.26
C ILE A 57 17.92 -1.96 7.10
N ARG A 58 18.59 -2.96 6.54
CA ARG A 58 19.66 -3.70 7.20
C ARG A 58 20.98 -3.51 6.48
N ASP A 59 22.05 -3.55 7.25
CA ASP A 59 23.41 -3.54 6.71
C ASP A 59 23.63 -4.75 5.78
N LEU A 60 24.33 -4.51 4.67
CA LEU A 60 24.55 -5.51 3.63
C LEU A 60 25.53 -6.62 4.05
N GLN A 61 26.39 -6.35 5.03
CA GLN A 61 27.44 -7.25 5.49
C GLN A 61 27.07 -7.89 6.83
N THR A 62 26.62 -7.09 7.80
CA THR A 62 26.37 -7.54 9.18
C THR A 62 24.93 -7.97 9.43
N VAL A 63 23.99 -7.60 8.54
CA VAL A 63 22.54 -7.87 8.68
C VAL A 63 21.91 -7.17 9.89
N GLU A 64 22.67 -6.28 10.55
CA GLU A 64 22.18 -5.42 11.63
C GLU A 64 21.15 -4.43 11.09
N VAL A 65 20.18 -4.06 11.93
CA VAL A 65 19.15 -3.08 11.56
C VAL A 65 19.76 -1.68 11.64
N LEU A 66 19.80 -1.00 10.49
CA LEU A 66 20.27 0.38 10.37
C LEU A 66 19.13 1.38 10.57
N GLU A 67 17.94 1.03 10.05
CA GLU A 67 16.79 1.92 10.07
C GLU A 67 15.47 1.16 10.16
N GLU A 68 14.48 1.77 10.81
CA GLU A 68 13.10 1.30 10.84
C GLU A 68 12.17 2.39 10.30
N GLY A 69 11.30 2.00 9.37
CA GLY A 69 10.30 2.89 8.79
C GLY A 69 8.92 2.66 9.39
N PHE A 70 8.28 3.74 9.83
CA PHE A 70 6.96 3.70 10.46
C PHE A 70 5.95 4.53 9.67
N ALA A 71 4.69 4.10 9.65
CA ALA A 71 3.59 4.82 9.03
C ALA A 71 3.42 6.22 9.66
N THR A 72 3.41 7.27 8.85
CA THR A 72 3.21 8.65 9.34
C THR A 72 1.73 8.99 9.58
N ARG A 73 0.81 8.16 9.08
CA ARG A 73 -0.64 8.32 9.14
C ARG A 73 -1.36 6.97 9.01
N ASP A 74 -2.64 6.97 9.33
CA ASP A 74 -3.54 5.87 8.97
C ASP A 74 -3.81 5.89 7.46
N GLY A 75 -3.81 4.73 6.82
CA GLY A 75 -3.96 4.64 5.37
C GLY A 75 -3.58 3.29 4.80
N ILE A 76 -3.31 3.25 3.50
CA ILE A 76 -2.79 2.05 2.83
C ILE A 76 -1.39 2.29 2.27
N VAL A 77 -0.59 1.23 2.21
CA VAL A 77 0.66 1.24 1.46
C VAL A 77 0.33 1.30 -0.05
N ALA A 78 0.34 2.49 -0.63
CA ALA A 78 -0.08 2.73 -2.01
C ALA A 78 1.09 2.73 -3.01
N GLY A 79 2.33 2.64 -2.53
CA GLY A 79 3.51 2.44 -3.35
C GLY A 79 4.66 1.87 -2.52
N ILE A 80 5.49 1.04 -3.15
CA ILE A 80 6.73 0.51 -2.59
C ILE A 80 7.85 0.63 -3.62
N ALA A 81 9.08 0.84 -3.17
CA ALA A 81 10.26 0.65 -3.99
C ALA A 81 10.51 -0.86 -4.16
N HIS A 82 10.64 -1.30 -5.41
CA HIS A 82 10.85 -2.71 -5.75
C HIS A 82 12.33 -3.13 -5.77
N GLN A 83 13.25 -2.17 -5.63
CA GLN A 83 14.67 -2.44 -5.52
C GLN A 83 14.96 -3.15 -4.19
N PRO A 84 15.79 -4.22 -4.18
CA PRO A 84 16.15 -4.92 -2.95
C PRO A 84 17.13 -4.13 -2.07
N ILE A 85 17.87 -3.19 -2.68
CA ILE A 85 18.81 -2.30 -2.01
C ILE A 85 18.24 -0.89 -2.01
N MET A 86 18.23 -0.28 -0.83
CA MET A 86 17.85 1.10 -0.62
C MET A 86 19.06 2.00 -0.53
N THR A 87 18.86 3.24 -0.97
CA THR A 87 19.78 4.37 -0.82
C THR A 87 18.94 5.59 -0.41
N PRO A 88 19.54 6.65 0.16
CA PRO A 88 18.80 7.84 0.58
C PRO A 88 18.02 8.56 -0.54
N GLU A 89 18.40 8.35 -1.81
CA GLU A 89 17.72 8.91 -2.97
C GLU A 89 16.45 8.14 -3.35
N ILE A 90 16.30 6.90 -2.88
CA ILE A 90 15.15 6.04 -3.15
C ILE A 90 14.13 6.20 -2.02
N ARG A 91 12.87 6.39 -2.40
CA ARG A 91 11.74 6.47 -1.46
C ARG A 91 11.21 5.07 -1.17
N PRO A 92 11.33 4.54 0.05
CA PRO A 92 10.93 3.17 0.35
C PRO A 92 9.46 2.88 0.07
N CYS A 93 8.55 3.73 0.56
CA CYS A 93 7.13 3.51 0.33
C CYS A 93 6.31 4.79 0.53
N TYR A 94 5.05 4.69 0.14
CA TYR A 94 4.06 5.76 0.21
C TYR A 94 2.80 5.25 0.91
N VAL A 95 2.37 5.96 1.96
CA VAL A 95 1.16 5.65 2.74
C VAL A 95 0.06 6.67 2.41
N ALA A 96 -0.87 6.29 1.54
CA ALA A 96 -1.97 7.16 1.14
C ALA A 96 -3.07 7.17 2.20
N LYS A 97 -3.63 8.35 2.49
CA LYS A 97 -4.91 8.42 3.20
C LYS A 97 -6.00 7.87 2.30
N VAL A 98 -6.92 7.09 2.86
CA VAL A 98 -7.99 6.45 2.09
C VAL A 98 -9.34 6.60 2.74
N GLN A 99 -10.37 6.44 1.91
CA GLN A 99 -11.73 6.14 2.34
C GLN A 99 -12.09 4.73 1.86
N GLU A 100 -12.71 3.94 2.73
CA GLU A 100 -13.24 2.63 2.36
C GLU A 100 -14.48 2.82 1.48
N LEU A 101 -14.49 2.20 0.30
CA LEU A 101 -15.66 2.14 -0.56
C LEU A 101 -16.45 0.85 -0.34
N ALA A 102 -15.76 -0.26 -0.12
CA ALA A 102 -16.35 -1.55 0.17
C ALA A 102 -15.40 -2.41 1.00
N PRO A 103 -15.85 -3.05 2.08
CA PRO A 103 -15.05 -4.04 2.79
C PRO A 103 -14.86 -5.31 1.96
N ALA A 104 -13.86 -6.11 2.35
CA ALA A 104 -13.73 -7.48 1.84
C ALA A 104 -14.96 -8.33 2.22
N GLY A 105 -15.25 -9.35 1.43
CA GLY A 105 -16.35 -10.29 1.64
C GLY A 105 -17.68 -9.85 1.03
N ILE A 106 -17.76 -8.66 0.44
CA ILE A 106 -18.98 -8.20 -0.23
C ILE A 106 -19.12 -8.88 -1.60
N ILE A 107 -20.34 -9.38 -1.87
CA ILE A 107 -20.76 -9.85 -3.18
C ILE A 107 -21.12 -8.63 -4.03
N LEU A 108 -20.44 -8.45 -5.16
CA LEU A 108 -20.77 -7.37 -6.09
C LEU A 108 -21.90 -7.78 -7.04
N PRO A 109 -22.92 -6.92 -7.23
CA PRO A 109 -23.96 -7.17 -8.21
C PRO A 109 -23.34 -7.15 -9.62
N LYS A 110 -23.85 -8.01 -10.50
CA LYS A 110 -23.48 -7.98 -11.92
C LYS A 110 -23.93 -6.64 -12.52
N LEU A 111 -23.07 -6.03 -13.34
CA LEU A 111 -23.46 -4.82 -14.07
C LEU A 111 -24.71 -5.10 -14.93
N PRO A 112 -25.63 -4.13 -15.06
CA PRO A 112 -26.75 -4.21 -15.99
C PRO A 112 -26.27 -4.56 -17.41
N ALA A 113 -27.09 -5.30 -18.16
CA ALA A 113 -26.73 -5.77 -19.51
C ALA A 113 -26.47 -4.61 -20.50
N ASP A 114 -27.03 -3.44 -20.22
CA ASP A 114 -26.97 -2.19 -20.99
C ASP A 114 -25.92 -1.20 -20.48
N PHE A 115 -25.08 -1.56 -19.48
CA PHE A 115 -24.12 -0.62 -18.88
C PHE A 115 -23.09 -0.03 -19.86
N PHE A 116 -22.75 -0.76 -20.93
CA PHE A 116 -21.79 -0.32 -21.96
C PHE A 116 -22.45 0.01 -23.31
N ALA A 117 -23.79 0.12 -23.34
CA ALA A 117 -24.56 0.39 -24.55
C ALA A 117 -24.51 1.87 -24.96
#